data_AF-D2VAV9-F1
#
_entry.id   AF-D2VAV9-F1
#
_cell.length_a   1.000
_cell.length_b   1.000
_cell.length_c   1.000
_cell.angle_alpha   90.00
_cell.angle_beta   90.00
_cell.angle_gamma   90.00
#
_symmetry.space_group_name_H-M   'P 1'
#
loop_
_entity.id
_entity.type
_entity.pdbx_description
1 polymer ?
#
loop_
_entity_poly.entity_id
_entity_poly.type
_entity_poly.pdbx_seq_one_letter_code
_entity_poly.pdbx_strand_id
1 'polypeptide(L)'
;MYRFHSKEELVSWTNRMRYFRFVRAYGGHANDGDTLLAKFSFETTQKVSEFLQSLGVHEGKDIINNKNFTEDGFWRDLRNRDSIFLWITKEPPTVTLHVQNKENCYEVKEDEVVRAIEIESLLDEFTEKSPINPPKPSNLCFCKENYPEEFESK
;
A
#
# COMPACT_ATOMS: atom_id res chain seq x y z
N MET A 1 15.60 2.04 11.03
CA MET A 1 14.32 1.32 10.97
C MET A 1 13.51 1.53 12.24
N TYR A 2 14.07 1.18 13.41
CA TYR A 2 13.36 1.06 14.69
C TYR A 2 13.23 2.34 15.54
N ARG A 3 12.85 3.49 14.97
CA ARG A 3 12.80 4.75 15.74
C ARG A 3 11.54 4.86 16.60
N PHE A 4 10.40 4.50 16.05
CA PHE A 4 9.10 4.55 16.72
C PHE A 4 8.53 3.15 16.99
N HIS A 5 8.92 2.18 16.16
CA HIS A 5 8.46 0.80 16.23
C HIS A 5 9.60 -0.13 16.61
N SER A 6 9.37 -1.06 17.52
CA SER A 6 10.35 -2.10 17.84
C SER A 6 10.47 -3.10 16.69
N LYS A 7 11.54 -3.88 16.68
CA LYS A 7 11.69 -4.98 15.72
C LYS A 7 10.54 -5.97 15.84
N GLU A 8 10.22 -6.39 17.07
CA GLU A 8 9.20 -7.39 17.38
C GLU A 8 7.82 -6.91 16.90
N GLU A 9 7.54 -5.62 17.04
CA GLU A 9 6.32 -4.99 16.54
C GLU A 9 6.24 -5.05 15.02
N LEU A 10 7.29 -4.61 14.31
CA LEU A 10 7.32 -4.65 12.84
C LEU A 10 7.24 -6.09 12.30
N VAL A 11 7.90 -7.05 12.94
CA VAL A 11 7.81 -8.48 12.58
C VAL A 11 6.39 -9.00 12.80
N SER A 12 5.76 -8.66 13.93
CA SER A 12 4.37 -9.02 14.24
C SER A 12 3.41 -8.48 13.18
N TRP A 13 3.52 -7.20 12.83
CA TRP A 13 2.70 -6.57 11.79
C TRP A 13 2.91 -7.23 10.44
N THR A 14 4.15 -7.41 9.99
CA THR A 14 4.45 -8.07 8.71
C THR A 14 3.92 -9.50 8.64
N ASN A 15 3.90 -10.24 9.75
CA ASN A 15 3.35 -11.60 9.77
C ASN A 15 1.81 -11.65 9.75
N ARG A 16 1.13 -10.57 10.17
CA ARG A 16 -0.33 -10.46 10.18
C ARG A 16 -0.89 -9.95 8.86
N MET A 17 -0.13 -9.15 8.11
CA MET A 17 -0.52 -8.60 6.82
C MET A 17 -0.01 -9.47 5.67
N ARG A 18 -0.93 -9.93 4.81
CA ARG A 18 -0.64 -10.76 3.66
C ARG A 18 0.04 -9.96 2.54
N TYR A 19 -0.44 -8.76 2.27
CA TYR A 19 -0.09 -7.92 1.12
C TYR A 19 0.67 -6.67 1.50
N PHE A 20 0.26 -5.98 2.57
CA PHE A 20 0.89 -4.73 2.97
C PHE A 20 2.23 -4.96 3.67
N ARG A 21 3.16 -4.01 3.46
CA ARG A 21 4.44 -3.93 4.18
C ARG A 21 4.58 -2.56 4.81
N PHE A 22 5.16 -2.51 6.01
CA PHE A 22 5.57 -1.26 6.62
C PHE A 22 6.70 -0.65 5.79
N VAL A 23 6.53 0.62 5.43
CA VAL A 23 7.54 1.41 4.73
C VAL A 23 7.80 2.65 5.54
N ARG A 24 9.05 2.79 5.98
CA ARG A 24 9.51 3.96 6.70
C ARG A 24 9.56 5.19 5.79
N ALA A 25 9.25 6.36 6.33
CA ALA A 25 9.52 7.64 5.69
C ALA A 25 10.99 7.75 5.24
N TYR A 26 11.23 8.38 4.09
CA TYR A 26 12.58 8.69 3.64
C TYR A 26 13.19 9.82 4.48
N GLY A 27 12.35 10.81 4.84
CA GLY A 27 12.73 12.05 5.51
C GLY A 27 13.25 13.07 4.51
N GLY A 28 12.56 14.19 4.34
CA GLY A 28 12.99 15.27 3.45
C GLY A 28 11.89 16.07 2.75
N HIS A 29 10.64 15.59 2.78
CA HIS A 29 9.48 16.31 2.24
C HIS A 29 8.39 16.47 3.30
N ALA A 30 7.59 17.54 3.18
CA ALA A 30 6.39 17.69 3.99
C ALA A 30 5.43 16.54 3.69
N ASN A 31 4.88 15.91 4.74
CA ASN A 31 3.96 14.76 4.68
C ASN A 31 4.60 13.42 4.24
N ASP A 32 5.93 13.30 4.26
CA ASP A 32 6.61 12.01 4.13
C ASP A 32 6.69 11.33 5.51
N GLY A 33 5.71 10.48 5.78
CA GLY A 33 5.60 9.71 7.01
C GLY A 33 5.60 8.21 6.77
N ASP A 34 5.65 7.46 7.87
CA ASP A 34 5.57 6.01 7.80
C ASP A 34 4.23 5.58 7.18
N THR A 35 4.23 4.50 6.39
CA THR A 35 3.04 4.04 5.67
C THR A 35 3.01 2.52 5.60
N LEU A 36 1.81 1.96 5.46
CA LEU A 36 1.65 0.59 5.00
C LEU A 36 1.40 0.62 3.50
N LEU A 37 2.17 -0.16 2.74
CA LEU A 37 2.20 -0.10 1.29
C LEU A 37 1.97 -1.49 0.69
N ALA A 38 1.07 -1.60 -0.29
CA ALA A 38 0.89 -2.77 -1.13
C ALA A 38 0.97 -2.36 -2.60
N LYS A 39 1.53 -3.21 -3.45
CA LYS A 39 1.69 -2.92 -4.89
C LYS A 39 1.27 -4.11 -5.73
N PHE A 40 0.52 -3.84 -6.79
CA PHE A 40 0.00 -4.84 -7.71
C PHE A 40 0.39 -4.48 -9.14
N SER A 41 0.80 -5.48 -9.93
CA SER A 41 1.03 -5.31 -11.37
C SER A 41 -0.13 -5.88 -12.18
N PHE A 42 -0.41 -5.20 -13.28
CA PHE A 42 -1.46 -5.58 -14.20
C PHE A 42 -0.89 -5.67 -15.62
N GLU A 43 -1.49 -6.53 -16.44
CA GLU A 43 -1.10 -6.68 -17.84
C GLU A 43 -1.58 -5.50 -18.68
N THR A 44 -2.72 -4.90 -18.31
CA THR A 44 -3.36 -3.84 -19.06
C THR A 44 -3.96 -2.79 -18.13
N THR A 45 -4.14 -1.58 -18.64
CA THR A 45 -4.87 -0.51 -17.94
C THR A 45 -6.35 -0.84 -17.74
N GLN A 46 -6.94 -1.69 -18.60
CA GLN A 46 -8.30 -2.18 -18.42
C GLN A 46 -8.43 -3.02 -17.13
N LYS A 47 -7.44 -3.87 -16.84
CA LYS A 47 -7.42 -4.66 -15.60
C LYS A 47 -7.23 -3.79 -14.36
N VAL A 48 -6.50 -2.68 -14.49
CA VAL A 48 -6.41 -1.65 -13.43
C VAL A 48 -7.79 -1.04 -13.16
N SER A 49 -8.54 -0.67 -14.20
CA SER A 49 -9.90 -0.13 -14.10
C SER A 49 -10.85 -1.10 -13.38
N GLU A 50 -10.89 -2.37 -13.81
CA GLU A 50 -11.70 -3.42 -13.18
C GLU A 50 -11.38 -3.58 -11.69
N PHE A 51 -10.09 -3.59 -11.35
CA PHE A 51 -9.63 -3.66 -9.97
C PHE A 51 -10.04 -2.44 -9.13
N LEU A 52 -9.95 -1.22 -9.67
CA LEU A 52 -10.38 -0.03 -8.95
C LEU A 52 -11.90 0.00 -8.74
N GLN A 53 -12.67 -0.38 -9.76
CA GLN A 53 -14.12 -0.48 -9.66
C GLN A 53 -14.56 -1.50 -8.60
N SER A 54 -13.87 -2.64 -8.51
CA SER A 54 -14.20 -3.68 -7.52
C SER A 54 -13.94 -3.23 -6.08
N LEU A 55 -12.99 -2.33 -5.89
CA LEU A 55 -12.73 -1.64 -4.63
C LEU A 55 -13.75 -0.53 -4.30
N GLY A 56 -14.74 -0.30 -5.17
CA GLY A 56 -15.69 0.80 -5.04
C GLY A 56 -15.08 2.16 -5.37
N VAL A 57 -13.88 2.17 -5.96
CA VAL A 57 -13.25 3.40 -6.46
C VAL A 57 -13.91 3.70 -7.81
N HIS A 58 -15.03 4.42 -7.73
CA HIS A 58 -15.73 4.85 -8.93
C HIS A 58 -14.88 5.88 -9.68
N GLU A 59 -14.70 5.62 -10.97
CA GLU A 59 -14.07 6.53 -11.90
C GLU A 59 -14.87 7.84 -11.95
N GLY A 60 -14.39 8.86 -11.23
CA GLY A 60 -14.54 10.21 -11.74
C GLY A 60 -13.95 10.21 -13.17
N LYS A 61 -14.55 10.96 -14.10
CA LYS A 61 -14.13 11.05 -15.51
C LYS A 61 -12.62 11.26 -15.73
N ASP A 62 -11.89 11.61 -14.68
CA ASP A 62 -10.47 11.99 -14.63
C ASP A 62 -9.48 10.85 -14.35
N ILE A 63 -9.88 9.62 -14.02
CA ILE A 63 -8.88 8.55 -13.76
C ILE A 63 -8.43 7.88 -15.08
N ILE A 64 -9.36 7.56 -15.99
CA ILE A 64 -9.06 6.83 -17.24
C ILE A 64 -8.86 7.73 -18.46
N ASN A 65 -9.57 8.87 -18.53
CA ASN A 65 -9.44 9.79 -19.67
C ASN A 65 -8.32 10.81 -19.49
N ASN A 66 -7.75 10.92 -18.30
CA ASN A 66 -6.64 11.83 -18.10
C ASN A 66 -5.41 11.24 -18.80
N LYS A 67 -4.91 11.97 -19.80
CA LYS A 67 -3.68 11.60 -20.50
C LYS A 67 -2.50 11.49 -19.52
N ASN A 68 -2.63 12.06 -18.31
CA ASN A 68 -1.63 12.13 -17.25
C ASN A 68 -1.88 11.15 -16.10
N PHE A 69 -1.81 9.84 -16.37
CA PHE A 69 -1.85 8.79 -15.32
C PHE A 69 -0.57 8.77 -14.45
N THR A 70 0.25 9.82 -14.44
CA THR A 70 1.67 9.65 -14.15
C THR A 70 2.24 10.37 -12.95
N GLU A 71 1.59 11.35 -12.29
CA GLU A 71 2.38 12.17 -11.34
C GLU A 71 1.75 12.46 -9.97
N ASP A 72 0.42 12.40 -9.81
CA ASP A 72 -0.21 12.76 -8.54
C ASP A 72 -1.01 11.60 -7.94
N GLY A 73 -0.55 11.08 -6.80
CA GLY A 73 -1.35 10.17 -5.99
C GLY A 73 -2.60 10.86 -5.45
N PHE A 74 -3.65 10.10 -5.18
CA PHE A 74 -4.93 10.66 -4.75
C PHE A 74 -5.64 9.81 -3.69
N TRP A 75 -6.42 10.46 -2.83
CA TRP A 75 -7.23 9.80 -1.81
C TRP A 75 -8.53 9.25 -2.40
N ARG A 76 -8.91 8.04 -2.01
CA ARG A 76 -10.23 7.45 -2.31
C ARG A 76 -10.75 6.67 -1.13
N ASP A 77 -12.07 6.63 -1.02
CA ASP A 77 -12.75 5.77 -0.08
C ASP A 77 -12.99 4.42 -0.73
N LEU A 78 -12.54 3.36 -0.07
CA LEU A 78 -12.86 2.00 -0.44
C LEU A 78 -14.25 1.66 0.09
N ARG A 79 -15.16 1.30 -0.83
CA ARG A 79 -16.57 0.99 -0.52
C ARG A 79 -17.23 2.01 0.43
N ASN A 80 -16.87 3.30 0.34
CA ASN A 80 -17.32 4.39 1.22
C ASN A 80 -17.02 4.23 2.72
N ARG A 81 -16.01 3.42 3.09
CA ARG A 81 -15.65 3.15 4.49
C ARG A 81 -14.24 3.62 4.83
N ASP A 82 -13.26 3.18 4.05
CA ASP A 82 -11.84 3.36 4.38
C ASP A 82 -11.15 4.27 3.37
N SER A 83 -10.64 5.42 3.83
CA SER A 83 -9.80 6.29 3.01
C SER A 83 -8.41 5.70 2.84
N ILE A 84 -8.00 5.51 1.60
CA ILE A 84 -6.62 5.13 1.23
C ILE A 84 -6.04 6.12 0.23
N PHE A 85 -4.71 6.20 0.19
CA PHE A 85 -4.00 6.96 -0.81
C PHE A 85 -3.52 6.02 -1.93
N LEU A 86 -3.77 6.40 -3.17
CA LEU A 86 -3.57 5.57 -4.35
C LEU A 86 -2.54 6.20 -5.29
N TRP A 87 -1.64 5.37 -5.79
CA TRP A 87 -0.82 5.68 -6.96
C TRP A 87 -1.09 4.69 -8.06
N ILE A 88 -1.21 5.18 -9.29
CA ILE A 88 -1.35 4.36 -10.47
C ILE A 88 -0.21 4.71 -11.41
N THR A 89 0.44 3.69 -11.98
CA THR A 89 1.45 3.86 -13.03
C THR A 89 0.94 3.19 -14.29
N LYS A 90 1.11 3.82 -15.45
CA LYS A 90 0.65 3.30 -16.75
C LYS A 90 1.53 2.20 -17.32
N GLU A 91 2.85 2.38 -17.25
CA GLU A 91 3.81 1.58 -18.00
C GLU A 91 5.02 1.25 -17.12
N PRO A 92 5.14 0.00 -16.63
CA PRO A 92 4.12 -1.05 -16.65
C PRO A 92 2.89 -0.68 -15.78
N PRO A 93 1.69 -1.21 -16.09
CA PRO A 93 0.50 -0.94 -15.30
C PRO A 93 0.66 -1.42 -13.86
N THR A 94 0.69 -0.51 -12.89
CA THR A 94 0.73 -0.88 -11.47
C THR A 94 -0.20 -0.01 -10.65
N VAL A 95 -0.72 -0.59 -9.57
CA VAL A 95 -1.47 0.14 -8.55
C VAL A 95 -0.72 -0.03 -7.23
N THR A 96 -0.44 1.09 -6.56
CA THR A 96 0.16 1.13 -5.24
C THR A 96 -0.86 1.70 -4.26
N LEU A 97 -1.17 0.95 -3.22
CA LEU A 97 -2.09 1.29 -2.15
C LEU A 97 -1.28 1.73 -0.93
N HIS A 98 -1.64 2.88 -0.37
CA HIS A 98 -1.07 3.40 0.86
C HIS A 98 -2.17 3.50 1.91
N VAL A 99 -2.00 2.78 3.01
CA VAL A 99 -2.83 2.93 4.20
C VAL A 99 -2.11 3.91 5.13
N GLN A 100 -2.65 5.12 5.20
CA GLN A 100 -2.16 6.24 6.00
C GLN A 100 -3.33 6.91 6.73
N ASN A 101 -3.05 7.54 7.86
CA ASN A 101 -4.03 8.37 8.55
C ASN A 101 -3.98 9.81 7.97
N LYS A 102 -5.11 10.32 7.48
CA LYS A 102 -5.19 11.67 6.89
C LYS A 102 -4.88 12.77 7.90
N GLU A 103 -5.25 12.56 9.17
CA GLU A 103 -5.05 13.53 10.24
C GLU A 103 -3.65 13.42 10.84
N ASN A 104 -3.06 12.21 10.82
CA ASN A 104 -1.70 11.96 11.29
C ASN A 104 -0.92 11.08 10.30
N CYS A 105 -0.40 11.67 9.24
CA CYS A 105 0.30 10.94 8.19
C CYS A 105 1.74 10.52 8.55
N TYR A 106 2.23 10.82 9.76
CA TYR A 106 3.66 10.70 10.11
C TYR A 106 4.07 9.33 10.68
N GLU A 107 3.13 8.63 11.31
CA GLU A 107 3.38 7.39 12.06
C GLU A 107 2.29 6.37 11.76
N VAL A 108 2.68 5.11 11.58
CA VAL A 108 1.75 3.98 11.47
C VAL A 108 1.48 3.45 12.86
N LYS A 109 0.22 3.27 13.24
CA LYS A 109 -0.17 2.64 14.49
C LYS A 109 -0.93 1.34 14.23
N GLU A 110 -1.21 0.64 15.31
CA GLU A 110 -1.96 -0.63 15.28
C GLU A 110 -3.32 -0.50 14.56
N ASP A 111 -4.01 0.63 14.69
CA ASP A 111 -5.28 0.89 14.00
C ASP A 111 -5.12 0.89 12.47
N GLU A 112 -4.01 1.44 11.94
CA GLU A 112 -3.72 1.37 10.50
C GLU A 112 -3.40 -0.07 10.06
N VAL A 113 -2.77 -0.88 10.92
CA VAL A 113 -2.48 -2.30 10.64
C VAL A 113 -3.76 -3.12 10.60
N VAL A 114 -4.66 -2.93 11.58
CA VAL A 114 -5.99 -3.56 11.58
C VAL A 114 -6.76 -3.15 10.33
N ARG A 115 -6.76 -1.87 9.99
CA ARG A 115 -7.40 -1.38 8.75
C ARG A 115 -6.80 -2.00 7.50
N ALA A 116 -5.47 -2.15 7.43
CA ALA A 116 -4.81 -2.80 6.31
C ALA A 116 -5.26 -4.26 6.16
N ILE A 117 -5.39 -5.02 7.25
CA ILE A 117 -5.89 -6.40 7.25
C ILE A 117 -7.35 -6.47 6.75
N GLU A 118 -8.20 -5.53 7.16
CA GLU A 118 -9.57 -5.44 6.64
C GLU A 118 -9.60 -5.14 5.14
N ILE A 119 -8.73 -4.26 4.66
CA ILE A 119 -8.57 -3.96 3.23
C ILE A 119 -8.04 -5.18 2.47
N GLU A 120 -7.12 -5.96 3.04
CA GLU A 120 -6.65 -7.21 2.42
C GLU A 120 -7.79 -8.20 2.19
N SER A 121 -8.76 -8.26 3.10
CA SER A 121 -9.94 -9.11 2.93
C SER A 121 -10.79 -8.67 1.72
N LEU A 122 -10.85 -7.37 1.45
CA LEU A 122 -11.50 -6.83 0.24
C LEU A 122 -10.70 -7.15 -1.02
N LEU A 123 -9.37 -7.16 -0.92
CA LEU A 123 -8.47 -7.46 -2.03
C LEU A 123 -8.52 -8.94 -2.41
N ASP A 124 -8.59 -9.85 -1.44
CA ASP A 124 -8.70 -11.30 -1.61
C ASP A 124 -9.85 -11.70 -2.56
N GLU A 125 -10.94 -10.92 -2.60
CA GLU A 125 -12.07 -11.13 -3.51
C GLU A 125 -11.70 -10.96 -5.01
N PHE A 126 -10.61 -10.24 -5.32
CA PHE A 126 -10.30 -9.78 -6.68
C PHE A 126 -8.88 -10.08 -7.15
N THR A 127 -7.94 -10.33 -6.24
CA THR A 127 -6.55 -10.63 -6.62
C THR A 127 -6.34 -12.12 -6.84
N GLU A 128 -6.49 -12.55 -8.10
CA GLU A 128 -5.88 -13.80 -8.59
C GLU A 128 -4.33 -13.72 -8.59
N LYS A 129 -3.77 -12.51 -8.50
CA LYS A 129 -2.32 -12.25 -8.55
C LYS A 129 -1.74 -11.92 -7.18
N SER A 130 -0.58 -12.50 -6.89
CA SER A 130 0.25 -12.10 -5.75
C SER A 130 0.71 -10.65 -5.88
N PRO A 131 0.71 -9.86 -4.80
CA PRO A 131 1.30 -8.53 -4.83
C PRO A 131 2.79 -8.58 -5.15
N ILE A 132 3.32 -7.48 -5.67
CA ILE A 132 4.76 -7.25 -5.76
C ILE A 132 5.31 -7.15 -4.34
N ASN A 133 6.25 -8.03 -3.99
CA ASN A 133 6.94 -8.02 -2.69
C ASN A 133 8.47 -8.02 -2.92
N PRO A 134 9.23 -7.06 -2.35
CA PRO A 134 8.75 -5.89 -1.63
C PRO A 134 8.00 -4.91 -2.56
N PRO A 135 6.94 -4.27 -2.06
CA PRO A 135 6.17 -3.32 -2.86
C PRO A 135 6.95 -2.00 -3.10
N LYS A 136 7.97 -1.73 -2.28
CA LYS A 136 9.02 -0.73 -2.52
C LYS A 136 10.40 -1.40 -2.36
N PRO A 137 11.20 -1.55 -3.42
CA PRO A 137 12.51 -2.21 -3.35
C PRO A 137 13.56 -1.27 -2.75
N SER A 138 13.41 -0.95 -1.47
CA SER A 138 14.37 -0.14 -0.71
C SER A 138 14.50 -0.66 0.71
N ASN A 139 15.60 -0.33 1.38
CA ASN A 139 15.83 -0.53 2.81
C ASN A 139 14.89 0.28 3.72
N LEU A 140 13.83 0.88 3.18
CA LEU A 140 12.77 1.49 3.97
C LEU A 140 11.57 0.55 4.10
N CYS A 141 11.47 -0.48 3.25
CA CYS A 141 10.40 -1.46 3.30
C CYS A 141 10.79 -2.64 4.21
N PHE A 142 10.05 -2.83 5.30
CA PHE A 142 10.23 -3.96 6.21
C PHE A 142 9.57 -5.22 5.67
N CYS A 143 10.37 -6.14 5.15
CA CYS A 143 9.91 -7.44 4.67
C CYS A 143 11.04 -8.46 4.71
N LYS A 144 10.70 -9.74 4.53
CA LYS A 144 11.65 -10.87 4.55
C LYS A 144 12.73 -10.76 3.48
N GLU A 145 12.41 -10.17 2.33
CA GLU A 145 13.37 -9.99 1.23
C GLU A 145 14.45 -8.97 1.57
N ASN A 146 14.11 -7.92 2.33
CA ASN A 146 15.05 -6.85 2.68
C ASN A 146 15.74 -7.09 4.03
N TYR A 147 15.12 -7.86 4.92
CA TYR A 147 15.56 -8.09 6.31
C TYR A 147 15.38 -9.56 6.74
N PRO A 148 15.92 -10.54 5.99
CA PRO A 148 15.70 -11.96 6.28
C PRO A 148 16.07 -12.36 7.71
N GLU A 149 17.14 -11.79 8.26
CA GLU A 149 17.66 -12.04 9.61
C GLU A 149 16.66 -11.65 10.72
N GLU A 150 15.71 -10.77 10.42
CA GLU A 150 14.70 -10.34 11.37
C GLU A 150 13.54 -11.33 11.49
N PHE A 151 13.40 -12.25 10.53
CA PHE A 151 12.33 -13.26 10.45
C PHE A 151 12.80 -14.69 10.64
N GLU A 152 14.10 -14.94 10.69
CA GLU A 152 14.65 -16.23 11.08
C GLU A 152 14.36 -16.47 12.57
N SER A 153 13.57 -17.52 12.87
CA SER A 153 13.30 -17.93 14.24
C SER A 153 14.60 -18.41 14.88
N LYS A 154 14.97 -17.85 16.02
CA LYS A 154 15.90 -18.50 16.95
C LYS A 154 15.20 -19.63 17.69
#